data_AF-A0A9E5P1E7-F1
#
_entry.id   AF-A0A9E5P1E7-F1
#
_cell.length_a   1.000
_cell.length_b   1.000
_cell.length_c   1.000
_cell.angle_alpha   90.00
_cell.angle_beta   90.00
_cell.angle_gamma   90.00
#
_symmetry.space_group_name_H-M   'P 1'
#
loop_
_entity.id
_entity.type
_entity.pdbx_description
1 polymer ?
#
loop_
_entity_poly.entity_id
_entity_poly.type
_entity_poly.pdbx_seq_one_letter_code
_entity_poly.pdbx_strand_id
1 'polypeptide(L)'
;RKIEGHQKDNFLTLDVADVNRNGFSEIIVTNMRPSGLRSFILEFEEKRIKKIADRQKWFLRVIHSPAMETTLVGQEIAVNRQPIGGIYPFVWKGKTFHPEKKPLTKKEIPVFSFNVGDLDGRGEASMVYVDYHDRLRVLSREGAYRWE
;
A
#
# COMPACT_ATOMS: atom_id res chain seq x y z
N ARG A 1 6.32 10.33 -24.75
CA ARG A 1 5.78 8.93 -24.77
C ARG A 1 4.74 8.82 -23.67
N LYS A 2 3.72 7.97 -23.82
CA LYS A 2 2.64 7.76 -22.83
C LYS A 2 2.32 6.27 -22.71
N ILE A 3 1.75 5.87 -21.58
CA ILE A 3 1.11 4.56 -21.39
C ILE A 3 -0.39 4.80 -21.40
N GLU A 4 -1.09 4.12 -22.30
CA GLU A 4 -2.55 4.24 -22.39
C GLU A 4 -3.23 3.38 -21.33
N GLY A 5 -4.22 3.97 -20.67
CA GLY A 5 -5.20 3.22 -19.89
C GLY A 5 -6.25 2.57 -20.80
N HIS A 6 -7.04 1.67 -20.23
CA HIS A 6 -8.23 1.10 -20.86
C HIS A 6 -9.47 1.83 -20.33
N GLN A 7 -10.53 1.96 -21.12
CA GLN A 7 -11.81 2.57 -20.71
C GLN A 7 -12.41 1.98 -19.41
N LYS A 8 -12.03 0.75 -19.05
CA LYS A 8 -12.52 0.04 -17.87
C LYS A 8 -11.62 0.19 -16.65
N ASP A 9 -10.51 0.91 -16.78
CA ASP A 9 -9.60 1.21 -15.67
C ASP A 9 -10.22 2.28 -14.77
N ASN A 10 -10.08 2.07 -13.46
CA ASN A 10 -10.35 3.05 -12.43
C ASN A 10 -9.10 3.11 -11.54
N PHE A 11 -8.22 4.06 -11.83
CA PHE A 11 -6.98 4.27 -11.09
C PHE A 11 -7.30 4.93 -9.75
N LEU A 12 -7.10 4.21 -8.65
CA LEU A 12 -7.43 4.65 -7.30
C LEU A 12 -6.27 5.42 -6.66
N THR A 13 -5.05 4.92 -6.79
CA THR A 13 -3.85 5.56 -6.26
C THR A 13 -2.66 5.40 -7.20
N LEU A 14 -1.73 6.35 -7.10
CA LEU A 14 -0.42 6.34 -7.73
C LEU A 14 0.58 6.74 -6.65
N ASP A 15 1.46 5.81 -6.29
CA ASP A 15 2.54 6.03 -5.33
C ASP A 15 3.89 5.86 -6.04
N VAL A 16 4.95 6.48 -5.50
CA VAL A 16 6.31 6.40 -6.05
C VAL A 16 7.32 6.21 -4.92
N ALA A 17 8.08 5.11 -4.95
CA ALA A 17 9.10 4.81 -3.95
C ALA A 17 10.04 3.69 -4.42
N ASP A 18 11.27 3.69 -3.92
CA ASP A 18 12.21 2.57 -4.06
C ASP A 18 11.81 1.45 -3.08
N VAL A 19 10.90 0.58 -3.53
CA VAL A 19 10.33 -0.49 -2.71
C VAL A 19 11.00 -1.84 -2.97
N ASN A 20 11.78 -1.96 -4.05
CA ASN A 20 12.63 -3.12 -4.31
C ASN A 20 14.07 -2.95 -3.76
N ARG A 21 14.47 -1.74 -3.34
CA ARG A 21 15.77 -1.36 -2.76
C ARG A 21 16.94 -1.44 -3.74
N ASN A 22 16.72 -1.14 -5.01
CA ASN A 22 17.77 -1.10 -6.02
C ASN A 22 18.34 0.30 -6.27
N GLY A 23 17.88 1.33 -5.52
CA GLY A 23 18.30 2.71 -5.66
C GLY A 23 17.47 3.52 -6.66
N PHE A 24 16.46 2.93 -7.30
CA PHE A 24 15.53 3.58 -8.21
C PHE A 24 14.10 3.45 -7.70
N SER A 25 13.29 4.49 -7.89
CA SER A 25 11.89 4.43 -7.47
C SER A 25 11.02 3.69 -8.48
N GLU A 26 10.18 2.79 -7.96
CA GLU A 26 9.06 2.22 -8.69
C GLU A 26 7.87 3.17 -8.72
N ILE A 27 7.00 3.00 -9.73
CA ILE A 27 5.67 3.61 -9.79
C ILE A 27 4.64 2.53 -9.50
N ILE A 28 3.89 2.69 -8.41
CA ILE A 28 2.89 1.73 -7.93
C ILE A 28 1.52 2.28 -8.26
N VAL A 29 0.72 1.54 -9.03
CA VAL A 29 -0.62 1.97 -9.42
C VAL A 29 -1.64 0.97 -8.90
N THR A 30 -2.54 1.45 -8.03
CA THR A 30 -3.73 0.68 -7.67
C THR A 30 -4.84 0.96 -8.66
N ASN A 31 -5.35 -0.10 -9.26
CA ASN A 31 -6.32 0.00 -10.33
C ASN A 31 -7.44 -1.01 -10.13
N MET A 32 -8.67 -0.53 -10.16
CA MET A 32 -9.88 -1.34 -10.06
C MET A 32 -10.56 -1.41 -11.42
N ARG A 33 -10.92 -2.61 -11.87
CA ARG A 33 -11.79 -2.80 -13.02
C ARG A 33 -13.13 -3.38 -12.58
N PRO A 34 -14.15 -3.39 -13.46
CA PRO A 34 -15.36 -4.19 -13.23
C PRO A 34 -15.06 -5.67 -12.94
N SER A 35 -13.98 -6.23 -13.50
CA SER A 35 -13.55 -7.62 -13.24
C SER A 35 -12.76 -7.81 -11.93
N GLY A 36 -12.54 -6.76 -11.14
CA GLY A 36 -11.74 -6.77 -9.92
C GLY A 36 -10.44 -5.98 -10.02
N LEU A 37 -9.59 -6.10 -9.01
CA LEU A 37 -8.30 -5.42 -8.94
C LEU A 37 -7.35 -5.87 -10.04
N ARG A 38 -6.65 -4.90 -10.61
CA ARG A 38 -5.66 -5.06 -11.67
C ARG A 38 -4.52 -4.07 -11.47
N SER A 39 -4.08 -3.94 -10.22
CA SER A 39 -2.97 -3.10 -9.81
C SER A 39 -1.66 -3.57 -10.45
N PHE A 40 -0.71 -2.66 -10.63
CA PHE A 40 0.56 -2.95 -11.28
C PHE A 40 1.67 -2.05 -10.77
N ILE A 41 2.91 -2.49 -10.95
CA ILE A 41 4.12 -1.79 -10.53
C ILE A 41 5.03 -1.66 -11.75
N LEU A 42 5.53 -0.45 -11.95
CA LEU A 42 6.39 -0.07 -13.06
C LEU A 42 7.75 0.34 -12.53
N GLU A 43 8.77 0.11 -13.34
CA GLU A 43 10.13 0.60 -13.18
C GLU A 43 10.48 1.48 -14.37
N PHE A 44 11.15 2.60 -14.12
CA PHE A 44 11.64 3.48 -15.17
C PHE A 44 13.16 3.37 -15.27
N GLU A 45 13.63 2.59 -16.23
CA GLU A 45 15.04 2.29 -16.44
C GLU A 45 15.42 2.64 -17.90
N GLU A 46 16.58 3.27 -18.10
CA GLU A 46 17.09 3.61 -19.44
C GLU A 46 16.08 4.34 -20.36
N LYS A 47 15.30 5.27 -19.79
CA LYS A 47 14.26 6.03 -20.50
C LYS A 47 13.11 5.15 -21.05
N ARG A 48 12.94 3.95 -20.51
CA ARG A 48 11.86 3.01 -20.83
C ARG A 48 11.08 2.68 -19.57
N ILE A 49 9.78 2.48 -19.74
CA ILE A 49 8.93 1.98 -18.66
C ILE A 49 8.80 0.47 -18.83
N LYS A 50 9.15 -0.27 -17.79
CA LYS A 50 8.99 -1.72 -17.68
C LYS A 50 7.96 -2.02 -16.62
N LYS A 51 7.08 -2.98 -16.86
CA LYS A 51 6.17 -3.48 -15.84
C LYS A 51 6.82 -4.65 -15.11
N ILE A 52 7.04 -4.50 -13.80
CA ILE A 52 7.71 -5.51 -12.96
C ILE A 52 6.72 -6.32 -12.12
N ALA A 53 5.50 -5.80 -11.92
CA ALA A 53 4.36 -6.59 -11.43
C ALA A 53 3.09 -6.17 -12.20
N ASP A 54 2.30 -7.14 -12.67
CA ASP A 54 1.06 -6.88 -13.41
C ASP A 54 -0.13 -7.62 -12.82
N ARG A 55 -1.34 -7.09 -13.04
CA ARG A 55 -2.62 -7.72 -12.69
C ARG A 55 -2.68 -8.20 -11.23
N GLN A 56 -2.08 -7.43 -10.34
CA GLN A 56 -2.10 -7.70 -8.91
C GLN A 56 -3.51 -7.53 -8.38
N LYS A 57 -4.00 -8.55 -7.66
CA LYS A 57 -5.34 -8.56 -7.05
C LYS A 57 -5.34 -7.92 -5.65
N TRP A 58 -4.52 -6.88 -5.46
CA TRP A 58 -4.27 -6.23 -4.18
C TRP A 58 -4.51 -4.73 -4.30
N PHE A 59 -5.14 -4.13 -3.29
CA PHE A 59 -5.06 -2.70 -3.10
C PHE A 59 -3.64 -2.40 -2.63
N LEU A 60 -2.87 -1.65 -3.41
CA LEU A 60 -1.48 -1.35 -3.10
C LEU A 60 -1.35 0.09 -2.59
N ARG A 61 -0.54 0.26 -1.56
CA ARG A 61 -0.13 1.57 -1.04
C ARG A 61 1.33 1.55 -0.66
N VAL A 62 1.99 2.69 -0.78
CA VAL A 62 3.27 2.92 -0.12
C VAL A 62 3.02 3.68 1.18
N ILE A 63 3.57 3.17 2.28
CA ILE A 63 3.57 3.86 3.57
C ILE A 63 4.95 4.49 3.76
N HIS A 64 4.96 5.82 3.84
CA HIS A 64 6.14 6.61 4.18
C HIS A 64 6.06 7.06 5.64
N SER A 65 7.15 6.88 6.37
CA SER A 65 7.27 7.39 7.73
C SER A 65 8.75 7.58 8.08
N PRO A 66 9.14 8.62 8.81
CA PRO A 66 10.48 8.64 9.43
C PRO A 66 10.63 7.55 10.51
N ALA A 67 9.52 7.14 11.13
CA ALA A 67 9.50 6.16 12.22
C ALA A 67 9.44 4.69 11.74
N MET A 68 9.36 4.46 10.43
CA MET A 68 9.27 3.12 9.83
C MET A 68 9.88 3.13 8.45
N GLU A 69 10.52 2.03 8.05
CA GLU A 69 11.01 1.90 6.68
C GLU A 69 9.88 2.10 5.65
N THR A 70 10.18 2.80 4.55
CA THR A 70 9.25 2.95 3.42
C THR A 70 8.85 1.56 2.93
N THR A 71 7.56 1.26 2.99
CA THR A 71 7.06 -0.11 2.80
C THR A 71 5.91 -0.11 1.82
N LEU A 72 6.02 -0.94 0.77
CA LEU A 72 4.87 -1.31 -0.05
C LEU A 72 3.98 -2.24 0.77
N VAL A 73 2.70 -1.91 0.89
CA VAL A 73 1.69 -2.74 1.55
C VAL A 73 0.56 -3.09 0.60
N GLY A 74 -0.08 -4.23 0.87
CA GLY A 74 -1.24 -4.70 0.15
C GLY A 74 -2.38 -5.13 1.08
N GLN A 75 -3.61 -4.92 0.65
CA GLN A 75 -4.80 -5.51 1.28
C GLN A 75 -5.71 -6.17 0.23
N GLU A 76 -6.37 -7.26 0.63
CA GLU A 76 -7.26 -8.02 -0.24
C GLU A 76 -8.57 -7.26 -0.50
N ILE A 77 -9.32 -7.73 -1.49
CA ILE A 77 -10.62 -7.20 -1.87
C ILE A 77 -11.73 -8.20 -1.54
N ALA A 78 -12.77 -7.74 -0.85
CA ALA A 78 -14.00 -8.49 -0.63
C ALA A 78 -14.92 -8.46 -1.86
N VAL A 79 -15.94 -9.33 -1.87
CA VAL A 79 -16.94 -9.40 -2.95
C VAL A 79 -17.64 -8.05 -3.18
N ASN A 80 -17.87 -7.27 -2.11
CA ASN A 80 -18.46 -5.93 -2.15
C ASN A 80 -17.48 -4.83 -2.62
N ARG A 81 -16.28 -5.21 -3.08
CA ARG A 81 -15.19 -4.31 -3.53
C ARG A 81 -14.55 -3.46 -2.44
N GLN A 82 -14.81 -3.73 -1.17
CA GLN A 82 -14.13 -3.07 -0.06
C GLN A 82 -12.80 -3.80 0.27
N PRO A 83 -11.81 -3.08 0.81
CA PRO A 83 -10.65 -3.74 1.41
C PRO A 83 -11.07 -4.66 2.56
N ILE A 84 -10.46 -5.84 2.68
CA ILE A 84 -10.75 -6.82 3.73
C ILE A 84 -9.49 -7.49 4.26
N GLY A 85 -9.55 -7.95 5.51
CA GLY A 85 -8.47 -8.70 6.15
C GLY A 85 -7.30 -7.81 6.56
N GLY A 86 -6.13 -8.44 6.71
CA GLY A 86 -4.91 -7.75 7.14
C GLY A 86 -4.28 -6.86 6.05
N ILE A 87 -3.52 -5.86 6.49
CA ILE A 87 -2.61 -5.11 5.62
C ILE A 87 -1.25 -5.81 5.67
N TYR A 88 -0.77 -6.32 4.53
CA TYR A 88 0.46 -7.10 4.46
C TYR A 88 1.59 -6.28 3.82
N PRO A 89 2.78 -6.21 4.43
CA PRO A 89 3.98 -5.73 3.75
C PRO A 89 4.29 -6.61 2.54
N PHE A 90 4.77 -6.01 1.46
CA PHE A 90 5.24 -6.71 0.27
C PHE A 90 6.76 -6.63 0.20
N VAL A 91 7.39 -7.75 -0.13
CA VAL A 91 8.84 -7.86 -0.30
C VAL A 91 9.20 -8.29 -1.71
N TRP A 92 10.25 -7.70 -2.25
CA TRP A 92 10.82 -8.11 -3.53
C TRP A 92 11.57 -9.43 -3.38
N LYS A 93 11.25 -10.43 -4.23
CA LYS A 93 11.94 -11.73 -4.26
C LYS A 93 12.63 -11.96 -5.61
N GLY A 94 13.44 -11.01 -6.03
CA GLY A 94 14.28 -11.06 -7.24
C GLY A 94 13.53 -10.94 -8.58
N LYS A 95 12.23 -11.30 -8.62
CA LYS A 95 11.42 -11.28 -9.85
C LYS A 95 10.11 -10.52 -9.73
N THR A 96 9.46 -10.61 -8.58
CA THR A 96 8.18 -9.95 -8.29
C THR A 96 8.05 -9.71 -6.79
N PHE A 97 7.12 -8.85 -6.42
CA PHE A 97 6.73 -8.66 -5.02
C PHE A 97 5.82 -9.78 -4.54
N HIS A 98 5.96 -10.13 -3.26
CA HIS A 98 5.11 -11.09 -2.56
C HIS A 98 4.68 -10.52 -1.20
N PRO A 99 3.45 -10.77 -0.74
CA PRO A 99 3.05 -10.43 0.61
C PRO A 99 3.86 -11.23 1.63
N GLU A 100 4.19 -10.57 2.73
CA GLU A 100 4.72 -11.20 3.94
C GLU A 100 3.67 -12.08 4.62
N LYS A 101 4.12 -13.01 5.46
CA LYS A 101 3.21 -13.92 6.17
C LYS A 101 2.42 -13.24 7.28
N LYS A 102 3.01 -12.22 7.91
CA LYS A 102 2.41 -11.49 9.03
C LYS A 102 1.89 -10.14 8.53
N PRO A 103 0.66 -9.76 8.91
CA PRO A 103 0.18 -8.42 8.59
C PRO A 103 0.94 -7.38 9.42
N LEU A 104 0.99 -6.15 8.90
CA LEU A 104 1.55 -4.97 9.56
C LEU A 104 0.80 -4.64 10.86
N THR A 105 -0.52 -4.89 10.89
CA THR A 105 -1.38 -4.68 12.05
C THR A 105 -2.39 -5.82 12.16
N LYS A 106 -2.78 -6.14 13.40
CA LYS A 106 -3.87 -7.10 13.69
C LYS A 106 -5.25 -6.44 13.64
N LYS A 107 -5.31 -5.10 13.58
CA LYS A 107 -6.58 -4.36 13.48
C LYS A 107 -7.05 -4.38 12.04
N GLU A 108 -8.35 -4.61 11.85
CA GLU A 108 -8.97 -4.52 10.53
C GLU A 108 -9.17 -3.04 10.17
N ILE A 109 -8.23 -2.52 9.40
CA ILE A 109 -8.21 -1.12 8.97
C ILE A 109 -8.14 -1.11 7.44
N PRO A 110 -8.95 -0.31 6.74
CA PRO A 110 -8.81 -0.15 5.31
C PRO A 110 -7.44 0.45 4.95
N VAL A 111 -6.76 -0.12 3.96
CA VAL A 111 -5.43 0.31 3.52
C VAL A 111 -5.38 1.78 3.06
N PHE A 112 -6.54 2.33 2.68
CA PHE A 112 -6.67 3.75 2.30
C PHE A 112 -6.89 4.69 3.47
N SER A 113 -7.28 4.17 4.62
CA SER A 113 -7.70 4.98 5.78
C SER A 113 -6.63 5.07 6.85
N PHE A 114 -5.37 4.69 6.59
CA PHE A 114 -4.31 4.72 7.60
C PHE A 114 -2.98 5.27 7.07
N ASN A 115 -2.16 5.76 8.01
CA ASN A 115 -0.75 6.06 7.85
C ASN A 115 0.02 5.76 9.15
N VAL A 116 1.35 5.84 9.11
CA VAL A 116 2.24 5.64 10.25
C VAL A 116 3.15 6.86 10.43
N GLY A 117 3.32 7.33 11.65
CA GLY A 117 4.13 8.51 11.95
C GLY A 117 4.56 8.57 13.41
N ASP A 118 5.63 9.31 13.68
CA ASP A 118 5.92 9.81 15.01
C ASP A 118 5.04 11.05 15.24
N LEU A 119 3.97 10.87 16.03
CA LEU A 119 2.96 11.92 16.24
C LEU A 119 3.24 12.80 17.46
N ASP A 120 4.16 12.37 18.33
CA ASP A 120 4.47 13.05 19.59
C ASP A 120 5.93 13.50 19.71
N GLY A 121 6.75 13.23 18.69
CA GLY A 121 8.14 13.65 18.61
C GLY A 121 9.09 12.79 19.45
N ARG A 122 8.66 11.61 19.90
CA ARG A 122 9.47 10.72 20.75
C ARG A 122 10.19 9.62 19.98
N GLY A 123 10.11 9.63 18.66
CA GLY A 123 10.70 8.62 17.78
C GLY A 123 9.89 7.32 17.72
N GLU A 124 8.73 7.25 18.36
CA GLU A 124 7.90 6.05 18.39
C GLU A 124 6.83 6.07 17.29
N ALA A 125 6.84 5.03 16.44
CA ALA A 125 5.85 4.89 15.39
C ALA A 125 4.44 4.66 15.97
N SER A 126 3.52 5.55 15.63
CA SER A 126 2.08 5.42 15.86
C SER A 126 1.35 5.23 14.54
N MET A 127 0.33 4.38 14.55
CA MET A 127 -0.60 4.25 13.43
C MET A 127 -1.78 5.19 13.65
N VAL A 128 -2.04 6.06 12.68
CA VAL A 128 -3.23 6.92 12.66
C VAL A 128 -4.16 6.43 11.57
N TYR A 129 -5.45 6.32 11.88
CA TYR A 129 -6.42 5.84 10.91
C TYR A 129 -7.82 6.38 11.15
N VAL A 130 -8.66 6.36 10.10
CA VAL A 130 -10.10 6.60 10.20
C VAL A 130 -10.81 5.24 10.22
N ASP A 131 -11.64 5.00 11.21
CA ASP A 131 -12.40 3.75 11.35
C ASP A 131 -13.71 3.76 10.55
N TYR A 132 -14.43 2.63 10.56
CA TYR A 132 -15.72 2.48 9.87
C TYR A 132 -16.87 3.31 10.43
N HIS A 133 -16.64 4.05 11.53
CA HIS A 133 -17.58 4.99 12.12
C HIS A 133 -17.12 6.45 11.91
N ASP A 134 -16.24 6.69 10.93
CA ASP A 134 -15.70 8.00 10.58
C ASP A 134 -14.92 8.68 11.71
N ARG A 135 -14.37 7.90 12.65
CA ARG A 135 -13.55 8.43 13.75
C ARG A 135 -12.08 8.31 13.44
N LEU A 136 -11.35 9.41 13.61
CA LEU A 136 -9.90 9.39 13.65
C LEU A 136 -9.43 8.68 14.92
N ARG A 137 -8.43 7.80 14.83
CA ARG A 137 -7.92 7.01 15.95
C ARG A 137 -6.41 6.88 15.87
N VAL A 138 -5.76 6.73 17.03
CA VAL A 138 -4.32 6.54 17.13
C VAL A 138 -3.99 5.27 17.90
N LEU A 139 -3.15 4.42 17.30
CA LEU A 139 -2.65 3.19 17.90
C LEU A 139 -1.13 3.27 18.06
N SER A 140 -0.62 2.59 19.09
CA SER A 140 0.78 2.16 19.08
C SER A 140 1.03 1.14 17.97
N ARG A 141 2.30 0.90 17.65
CA ARG A 141 2.71 -0.14 16.68
C ARG A 141 2.21 -1.54 17.05
N GLU A 142 2.04 -1.81 18.34
CA GLU A 142 1.54 -3.08 18.89
C GLU A 142 0.00 -3.19 18.81
N GLY A 143 -0.68 -2.10 18.45
CA GLY A 143 -2.13 -2.04 18.26
C GLY A 143 -2.92 -1.64 19.51
N ALA A 144 -2.26 -1.10 20.54
CA ALA A 144 -2.93 -0.51 21.71
C ALA A 144 -3.42 0.90 21.39
N TYR A 145 -4.62 1.29 21.83
CA TYR A 145 -5.13 2.65 21.65
C TYR A 145 -4.28 3.63 22.46
N ARG A 146 -3.80 4.69 21.79
CA ARG A 146 -3.19 5.86 22.42
C ARG A 146 -4.19 7.00 22.55
N TRP A 147 -5.17 7.05 21.65
CA TRP A 147 -6.26 8.03 21.62
C TRP A 147 -7.44 7.48 20.80
N GLU A 148 -8.67 7.79 21.24
CA GLU A 148 -9.93 7.36 20.61
C GLU A 148 -11.01 8.45 20.58
#